data_AF-A0A7K3MSW7-F1
#
_entry.id   AF-A0A7K3MSW7-F1
#
_cell.length_a   1.000
_cell.length_b   1.000
_cell.length_c   1.000
_cell.angle_alpha   90.00
_cell.angle_beta   90.00
_cell.angle_gamma   90.00
#
_symmetry.space_group_name_H-M   'P 1'
#
loop_
_entity.id
_entity.type
_entity.pdbx_description
1 polymer ?
#
loop_
_entity_poly.entity_id
_entity_poly.type
_entity_poly.pdbx_seq_one_letter_code
_entity_poly.pdbx_strand_id
1 'polypeptide(L)'
;MMQLKSFDKKDMSLIIFLVVNFLFGIKYLSRISSYYVLFSLLIVAFYTFIWLKKEEITRLFIKLKVSTEILLILYLIFSISLLYLVPKESLNVDRWSVISSFWQNYFNNEYVYYAKSVANNYPGPMPFYFILALPFYLMNELGFFSFSGIVLFVLLIKKHQKPLNYASISFLFIATSLFYNWEICSRSNLFINGSLILISIVYFFEKYKKNLSANLIFGIIFGLFISTRNVFVIPYIVAFLFALRTKKIDFKNTFYIGIIAITTFAATFLPFVWNHFEDFKLMNPFIVQTSLMPSEYTALFIFISVILSFFCKKETDIYFYSGLTLFLTILFYFGYTIFNYGFNNSFYESTADISYFILCLPFVIYHLFLNGKSEFTSNETEIISSKY
;
A
#
# COMPACT_ATOMS: atom_id res chain seq x y z
N MET A 1 -36.29 -12.49 16.60
CA MET A 1 -34.90 -12.95 16.82
C MET A 1 -34.08 -12.40 15.66
N MET A 2 -33.40 -11.27 15.89
CA MET A 2 -32.63 -10.55 14.87
C MET A 2 -31.42 -11.42 14.53
N GLN A 3 -31.43 -12.09 13.37
CA GLN A 3 -30.23 -12.77 12.87
C GLN A 3 -29.16 -11.69 12.69
N LEU A 4 -28.17 -11.68 13.57
CA LEU A 4 -26.92 -10.94 13.37
C LEU A 4 -26.35 -11.43 12.04
N LYS A 5 -26.54 -10.64 10.98
CA LYS A 5 -25.87 -10.83 9.70
C LYS A 5 -24.38 -10.95 10.01
N SER A 6 -23.78 -12.09 9.69
CA SER A 6 -22.32 -12.25 9.79
C SER A 6 -21.67 -11.10 9.02
N PHE A 7 -20.75 -10.36 9.65
CA PHE A 7 -19.98 -9.30 8.99
C PHE A 7 -19.35 -9.83 7.70
N ASP A 8 -19.61 -9.17 6.57
CA ASP A 8 -18.97 -9.52 5.30
C ASP A 8 -17.53 -8.98 5.29
N LYS A 9 -16.63 -9.66 4.58
CA LYS A 9 -15.22 -9.25 4.42
C LYS A 9 -15.12 -7.87 3.77
N LYS A 10 -16.07 -7.51 2.90
CA LYS A 10 -16.16 -6.16 2.32
C LYS A 10 -16.42 -5.10 3.38
N ASP A 11 -17.32 -5.37 4.32
CA ASP A 11 -17.60 -4.44 5.43
C ASP A 11 -16.36 -4.26 6.30
N MET A 12 -15.63 -5.35 6.58
CA MET A 12 -14.35 -5.26 7.30
C MET A 12 -13.30 -4.46 6.54
N SER A 13 -13.18 -4.62 5.22
CA SER A 13 -12.29 -3.77 4.41
C SER A 13 -12.69 -2.30 4.45
N LEU A 14 -14.00 -2.01 4.45
CA LEU A 14 -14.47 -0.64 4.57
C LEU A 14 -14.11 -0.08 5.94
N ILE A 15 -14.33 -0.83 7.01
CA ILE A 15 -13.95 -0.44 8.37
C ILE A 15 -12.45 -0.13 8.44
N ILE A 16 -11.58 -0.98 7.89
CA ILE A 16 -10.13 -0.71 7.87
C ILE A 16 -9.85 0.63 7.16
N PHE A 17 -10.43 0.85 5.97
CA PHE A 17 -10.26 2.11 5.23
C PHE A 17 -10.75 3.34 6.02
N LEU A 18 -11.91 3.22 6.68
CA LEU A 18 -12.49 4.29 7.50
C LEU A 18 -11.64 4.58 8.74
N VAL A 19 -11.17 3.54 9.43
CA VAL A 19 -10.29 3.66 10.60
C VAL A 19 -9.00 4.37 10.22
N VAL A 20 -8.37 4.00 9.09
CA VAL A 20 -7.13 4.68 8.67
C VAL A 20 -7.38 6.16 8.38
N ASN A 21 -8.47 6.51 7.67
CA ASN A 21 -8.82 7.93 7.45
C ASN A 21 -9.12 8.66 8.76
N PHE A 22 -9.83 8.01 9.69
CA PHE A 22 -10.12 8.57 11.00
C PHE A 22 -8.83 8.85 11.79
N LEU A 23 -7.91 7.89 11.85
CA LEU A 23 -6.63 8.05 12.56
C LEU A 23 -5.80 9.20 11.96
N PHE A 24 -5.75 9.32 10.63
CA PHE A 24 -5.11 10.46 9.96
C PHE A 24 -5.80 11.78 10.31
N GLY A 25 -7.14 11.80 10.33
CA GLY A 25 -7.92 12.96 10.76
C GLY A 25 -7.56 13.39 12.17
N ILE A 26 -7.57 12.45 13.12
CA ILE A 26 -7.23 12.73 14.51
C ILE A 26 -5.80 13.27 14.64
N LYS A 27 -4.82 12.69 13.93
CA LYS A 27 -3.42 13.12 14.05
C LYS A 27 -3.14 14.49 13.43
N TYR A 28 -3.69 14.77 12.25
CA TYR A 28 -3.31 15.95 11.48
C TYR A 28 -4.28 17.11 11.67
N LEU A 29 -5.58 16.86 11.85
CA LEU A 29 -6.54 17.94 12.10
C LEU A 29 -6.42 18.49 13.53
N SER A 30 -5.93 17.70 14.50
CA SER A 30 -5.68 18.19 15.87
C SER A 30 -4.64 19.32 15.92
N ARG A 31 -3.80 19.42 14.88
CA ARG A 31 -2.80 20.49 14.75
C ARG A 31 -3.41 21.82 14.27
N ILE A 32 -4.63 21.79 13.76
CA ILE A 32 -5.28 22.92 13.08
C ILE A 32 -6.51 23.40 13.83
N SER A 33 -7.28 22.50 14.44
CA SER A 33 -8.55 22.83 15.08
C SER A 33 -8.82 21.95 16.30
N SER A 34 -9.46 22.53 17.33
CA SER A 34 -9.99 21.80 18.49
C SER A 34 -11.16 20.88 18.13
N TYR A 35 -11.84 21.11 17.00
CA TYR A 35 -12.95 20.28 16.51
C TYR A 35 -12.48 19.09 15.66
N TYR A 36 -11.21 18.70 15.76
CA TYR A 36 -10.60 17.65 14.95
C TYR A 36 -11.34 16.31 15.03
N VAL A 37 -11.91 15.95 16.19
CA VAL A 37 -12.71 14.72 16.35
C VAL A 37 -13.97 14.79 15.48
N LEU A 38 -14.70 15.91 15.53
CA LEU A 38 -15.90 16.11 14.74
C LEU A 38 -15.59 16.06 13.25
N PHE A 39 -14.55 16.76 12.79
CA PHE A 39 -14.15 16.73 11.38
C PHE A 39 -13.73 15.33 10.93
N SER A 40 -13.01 14.58 11.78
CA SER A 40 -12.64 13.19 11.47
C SER A 40 -13.87 12.28 11.36
N LEU A 41 -14.87 12.46 12.22
CA LEU A 41 -16.15 11.75 12.14
C LEU A 41 -16.95 12.15 10.88
N LEU A 42 -16.95 13.42 10.50
CA LEU A 42 -17.59 13.88 9.25
C LEU A 42 -16.93 13.27 8.01
N ILE A 43 -15.61 13.09 8.01
CA ILE A 43 -14.89 12.40 6.94
C ILE A 43 -15.27 10.92 6.87
N VAL A 44 -15.36 10.24 8.02
CA VAL A 44 -15.87 8.85 8.09
C VAL A 44 -17.31 8.76 7.60
N ALA A 45 -18.17 9.69 8.00
CA ALA A 45 -19.57 9.76 7.57
C ALA A 45 -19.67 10.00 6.06
N PHE A 46 -18.83 10.87 5.51
CA PHE A 46 -18.74 11.14 4.06
C PHE A 46 -18.40 9.87 3.28
N TYR A 47 -17.38 9.11 3.68
CA TYR A 47 -17.04 7.85 3.01
C TYR A 47 -18.10 6.77 3.17
N THR A 48 -18.73 6.70 4.35
CA THR A 48 -19.86 5.80 4.59
C THR A 48 -21.03 6.17 3.67
N PHE A 49 -21.32 7.46 3.51
CA PHE A 49 -22.34 7.94 2.59
C PHE A 49 -22.02 7.57 1.13
N ILE A 50 -20.79 7.81 0.66
CA ILE A 50 -20.40 7.41 -0.71
C ILE A 50 -20.53 5.90 -0.90
N TRP A 51 -20.13 5.10 0.09
CA TRP A 51 -20.27 3.64 0.03
C TRP A 51 -21.73 3.21 -0.07
N LEU A 52 -22.59 3.74 0.79
CA LEU A 52 -24.03 3.44 0.78
C LEU A 52 -24.72 3.90 -0.51
N LYS A 53 -24.26 5.01 -1.09
CA LYS A 53 -24.81 5.62 -2.31
C LYS A 53 -24.01 5.32 -3.57
N LYS A 54 -23.10 4.33 -3.54
CA LYS A 54 -22.16 4.04 -4.64
C LYS A 54 -22.88 3.81 -5.98
N GLU A 55 -24.04 3.16 -5.99
CA GLU A 55 -24.81 2.91 -7.21
C GLU A 55 -25.47 4.17 -7.78
N GLU A 56 -26.01 5.03 -6.91
CA GLU A 56 -26.61 6.32 -7.28
C GLU A 56 -25.53 7.27 -7.82
N ILE A 57 -24.39 7.35 -7.14
CA ILE A 57 -23.23 8.15 -7.56
C ILE A 57 -22.67 7.62 -8.88
N THR A 58 -22.58 6.29 -9.06
CA THR A 58 -22.20 5.67 -10.33
C THR A 58 -23.12 6.11 -11.46
N ARG A 59 -24.45 6.04 -11.25
CA ARG A 59 -25.45 6.48 -12.24
C ARG A 59 -25.33 7.97 -12.56
N LEU A 60 -25.05 8.80 -11.55
CA LEU A 60 -24.79 10.23 -11.73
C LEU A 60 -23.54 10.46 -12.59
N PHE A 61 -22.44 9.77 -12.30
CA PHE A 61 -21.20 9.89 -13.09
C PHE A 61 -21.40 9.45 -14.55
N ILE A 62 -22.18 8.39 -14.79
CA ILE A 62 -22.57 7.99 -16.15
C ILE A 62 -23.33 9.12 -16.84
N LYS A 63 -24.36 9.67 -16.19
CA LYS A 63 -25.20 10.74 -16.73
C LYS A 63 -24.39 12.00 -17.06
N LEU A 64 -23.45 12.36 -16.19
CA LEU A 64 -22.57 13.53 -16.34
C LEU A 64 -21.34 13.26 -17.22
N LYS A 65 -21.18 12.03 -17.76
CA LYS A 65 -20.02 11.61 -18.55
C LYS A 65 -18.67 11.83 -17.83
N VAL A 66 -18.66 11.69 -16.50
CA VAL A 66 -17.46 11.84 -15.68
C VAL A 66 -16.66 10.54 -15.74
N SER A 67 -15.55 10.55 -16.48
CA SER A 67 -14.65 9.41 -16.57
C SER A 67 -13.55 9.44 -15.50
N THR A 68 -13.00 8.27 -15.17
CA THR A 68 -11.90 8.15 -14.20
C THR A 68 -10.66 8.90 -14.68
N GLU A 69 -10.43 8.99 -15.99
CA GLU A 69 -9.31 9.70 -16.61
C GLU A 69 -9.42 11.21 -16.39
N ILE A 70 -10.62 11.79 -16.55
CA ILE A 70 -10.84 13.22 -16.30
C ILE A 70 -10.56 13.51 -14.81
N LEU A 71 -11.11 12.69 -13.92
CA LEU A 71 -10.88 12.83 -12.47
C LEU A 71 -9.39 12.71 -12.11
N LEU A 72 -8.69 11.74 -12.72
CA LEU A 72 -7.25 11.56 -12.52
C LEU A 72 -6.45 12.76 -13.00
N ILE A 73 -6.73 13.30 -14.20
CA ILE A 73 -6.05 14.48 -14.73
C ILE A 73 -6.25 15.68 -13.81
N LEU A 74 -7.50 15.95 -13.40
CA LEU A 74 -7.82 17.06 -12.49
C LEU A 74 -7.08 16.91 -11.16
N TYR A 75 -7.02 15.71 -10.61
CA TYR A 75 -6.31 15.44 -9.37
C TYR A 75 -4.79 15.56 -9.51
N LEU A 76 -4.22 15.13 -10.64
CA LEU A 76 -2.79 15.31 -10.91
C LEU A 76 -2.45 16.80 -11.00
N ILE A 77 -3.27 17.61 -11.66
CA ILE A 77 -3.11 19.07 -11.69
C ILE A 77 -3.14 19.63 -10.27
N PHE A 78 -4.18 19.30 -9.50
CA PHE A 78 -4.30 19.71 -8.09
C PHE A 78 -3.07 19.32 -7.26
N SER A 79 -2.61 18.08 -7.40
CA SER A 79 -1.48 17.54 -6.64
C SER A 79 -0.15 18.18 -7.03
N ILE A 80 0.05 18.46 -8.32
CA ILE A 80 1.21 19.23 -8.81
C ILE A 80 1.18 20.64 -8.23
N SER A 81 0.02 21.30 -8.24
CA SER A 81 -0.13 22.62 -7.61
C SER A 81 0.22 22.57 -6.11
N LEU A 82 -0.20 21.52 -5.38
CA LEU A 82 0.18 21.33 -3.98
C LEU A 82 1.70 21.20 -3.78
N LEU A 83 2.42 20.47 -4.65
CA LEU A 83 3.87 20.34 -4.53
C LEU A 83 4.59 21.69 -4.67
N TYR A 84 4.12 22.55 -5.56
CA TYR A 84 4.66 23.90 -5.74
C TYR A 84 4.33 24.83 -4.56
N LEU A 85 3.14 24.67 -3.96
CA LEU A 85 2.70 25.49 -2.83
C LEU A 85 3.31 25.08 -1.49
N VAL A 86 3.76 23.82 -1.36
CA VAL A 86 4.30 23.26 -0.11
C VAL A 86 5.75 22.85 -0.30
N PRO A 87 6.72 23.74 0.05
CA PRO A 87 8.15 23.43 0.01
C PRO A 87 8.48 22.17 0.83
N LYS A 88 9.27 21.26 0.27
CA LYS A 88 9.63 19.99 0.92
C LYS A 88 10.42 20.19 2.22
N GLU A 89 11.17 21.28 2.29
CA GLU A 89 11.99 21.69 3.43
C GLU A 89 11.15 22.18 4.61
N SER A 90 9.92 22.62 4.36
CA SER A 90 8.98 23.05 5.43
C SER A 90 8.33 21.88 6.17
N LEU A 91 8.55 20.65 5.71
CA LEU A 91 7.91 19.46 6.25
C LEU A 91 8.72 18.88 7.40
N ASN A 92 8.06 18.58 8.51
CA ASN A 92 8.63 17.81 9.62
C ASN A 92 8.67 16.30 9.31
N VAL A 93 8.95 15.94 8.06
CA VAL A 93 8.96 14.56 7.57
C VAL A 93 10.18 14.39 6.68
N ASP A 94 10.92 13.31 6.90
CA ASP A 94 12.24 13.11 6.33
C ASP A 94 12.26 12.24 5.06
N ARG A 95 11.09 11.80 4.56
CA ARG A 95 10.97 10.84 3.44
C ARG A 95 11.75 11.23 2.21
N TRP A 96 11.61 12.48 1.77
CA TRP A 96 12.32 12.98 0.59
C TRP A 96 13.83 13.02 0.85
N SER A 97 14.24 13.46 2.05
CA SER A 97 15.65 13.62 2.40
C SER A 97 16.38 12.28 2.57
N VAL A 98 15.69 11.20 2.97
CA VAL A 98 16.25 9.85 3.02
C VAL A 98 16.67 9.39 1.62
N ILE A 99 15.84 9.63 0.60
CA ILE A 99 16.19 9.29 -0.79
C ILE A 99 17.32 10.18 -1.29
N SER A 100 17.23 11.49 -1.04
CA SER A 100 18.24 12.44 -1.52
C SER A 100 19.62 12.18 -0.92
N SER A 101 19.70 11.99 0.40
CA SER A 101 20.97 11.69 1.09
C SER A 101 21.54 10.33 0.68
N PHE A 102 20.71 9.30 0.49
CA PHE A 102 21.15 8.00 -0.01
C PHE A 102 21.85 8.11 -1.36
N TRP A 103 21.23 8.82 -2.32
CA TRP A 103 21.81 9.01 -3.65
C TRP A 103 23.01 9.96 -3.64
N GLN A 104 23.01 10.97 -2.78
CA GLN A 104 24.17 11.84 -2.60
C GLN A 104 25.39 11.04 -2.14
N ASN A 105 25.25 10.20 -1.12
CA ASN A 105 26.32 9.31 -0.66
C ASN A 105 26.80 8.39 -1.80
N TYR A 106 25.87 7.78 -2.55
CA TYR A 106 26.22 6.93 -3.68
C TYR A 106 27.08 7.66 -4.71
N PHE A 107 26.68 8.86 -5.14
CA PHE A 107 27.41 9.65 -6.13
C PHE A 107 28.73 10.22 -5.60
N ASN A 108 28.87 10.35 -4.28
CA ASN A 108 30.10 10.75 -3.61
C ASN A 108 31.04 9.57 -3.29
N ASN A 109 30.69 8.34 -3.70
CA ASN A 109 31.43 7.12 -3.37
C ASN A 109 31.54 6.88 -1.85
N GLU A 110 30.51 7.26 -1.12
CA GLU A 110 30.32 7.00 0.31
C GLU A 110 29.30 5.87 0.52
N TYR A 111 29.39 5.20 1.67
CA TYR A 111 28.43 4.15 1.97
C TYR A 111 27.01 4.69 2.15
N VAL A 112 26.09 4.17 1.33
CA VAL A 112 24.74 4.72 1.18
C VAL A 112 23.86 4.56 2.43
N TYR A 113 24.08 3.53 3.26
CA TYR A 113 23.29 3.31 4.48
C TYR A 113 23.82 4.09 5.70
N TYR A 114 24.94 4.81 5.56
CA TYR A 114 25.34 5.84 6.52
C TYR A 114 24.73 7.21 6.22
N ALA A 115 24.03 7.36 5.09
CA ALA A 115 23.31 8.58 4.77
C ALA A 115 22.32 8.94 5.89
N LYS A 116 22.29 10.22 6.27
CA LYS A 116 21.40 10.71 7.32
C LYS A 116 20.35 11.63 6.72
N SER A 117 19.11 11.39 7.12
CA SER A 117 17.99 12.26 6.78
C SER A 117 18.08 13.59 7.53
N VAL A 118 17.24 14.57 7.18
CA VAL A 118 17.13 15.83 7.95
C VAL A 118 16.69 15.60 9.40
N ALA A 119 16.05 14.45 9.67
CA ALA A 119 15.67 14.02 11.01
C ALA A 119 16.72 13.08 11.66
N ASN A 120 17.94 13.01 11.11
CA ASN A 120 19.05 12.18 11.60
C ASN A 120 18.74 10.66 11.60
N ASN A 121 17.79 10.22 10.76
CA ASN A 121 17.46 8.80 10.60
C ASN A 121 18.28 8.15 9.50
N TYR A 122 18.63 6.87 9.70
CA TYR A 122 19.27 6.04 8.68
C TYR A 122 18.25 5.49 7.66
N PRO A 123 18.68 5.10 6.46
CA PRO A 123 17.79 4.59 5.43
C PRO A 123 17.29 3.18 5.80
N GLY A 124 16.01 3.08 6.17
CA GLY A 124 15.35 1.80 6.44
C GLY A 124 14.88 0.98 5.21
N PRO A 125 14.54 1.59 4.05
CA PRO A 125 14.11 0.82 2.87
C PRO A 125 15.21 -0.06 2.24
N MET A 126 14.76 -1.04 1.46
CA MET A 126 15.63 -1.97 0.74
C MET A 126 16.12 -1.37 -0.59
N PRO A 127 17.22 -1.86 -1.20
CA PRO A 127 17.88 -1.19 -2.31
C PRO A 127 17.01 -0.86 -3.53
N PHE A 128 16.10 -1.75 -3.92
CA PHE A 128 15.27 -1.53 -5.10
C PHE A 128 14.28 -0.37 -4.92
N TYR A 129 13.91 -0.03 -3.68
CA TYR A 129 13.18 1.21 -3.38
C TYR A 129 13.91 2.45 -3.91
N PHE A 130 15.21 2.55 -3.66
CA PHE A 130 16.01 3.70 -4.10
C PHE A 130 16.18 3.70 -5.60
N ILE A 131 16.38 2.53 -6.22
CA ILE A 131 16.46 2.37 -7.68
C ILE A 131 15.18 2.89 -8.35
N LEU A 132 14.00 2.53 -7.83
CA LEU A 132 12.72 3.06 -8.34
C LEU A 132 12.59 4.57 -8.16
N ALA A 133 13.18 5.13 -7.10
CA ALA A 133 13.16 6.57 -6.84
C ALA A 133 14.17 7.37 -7.67
N LEU A 134 15.20 6.72 -8.25
CA LEU A 134 16.31 7.39 -8.94
C LEU A 134 15.86 8.35 -10.06
N PRO A 135 14.94 8.00 -10.97
CA PRO A 135 14.51 8.93 -12.01
C PRO A 135 13.94 10.22 -11.44
N PHE A 136 13.18 10.12 -10.35
CA PHE A 136 12.55 11.25 -9.67
C PHE A 136 13.55 12.07 -8.85
N TYR A 137 14.57 11.42 -8.28
CA TYR A 137 15.71 12.09 -7.66
C TYR A 137 16.46 12.95 -8.69
N LEU A 138 16.73 12.40 -9.88
CA LEU A 138 17.41 13.13 -10.96
C LEU A 138 16.57 14.31 -11.50
N MET A 139 15.24 14.23 -11.42
CA MET A 139 14.33 15.34 -11.72
C MET A 139 14.24 16.40 -10.59
N ASN A 140 14.90 16.15 -9.46
CA ASN A 140 14.85 16.97 -8.24
C ASN A 140 13.45 17.15 -7.61
N GLU A 141 12.48 16.32 -8.02
CA GLU A 141 11.12 16.33 -7.49
C GLU A 141 10.61 14.91 -7.25
N LEU A 142 10.73 14.47 -5.99
CA LEU A 142 10.34 13.13 -5.55
C LEU A 142 8.81 12.96 -5.44
N GLY A 143 8.03 14.04 -5.42
CA GLY A 143 6.57 13.96 -5.35
C GLY A 143 5.94 13.28 -6.57
N PHE A 144 6.62 13.31 -7.72
CA PHE A 144 6.20 12.56 -8.91
C PHE A 144 6.22 11.03 -8.67
N PHE A 145 7.11 10.54 -7.80
CA PHE A 145 7.13 9.13 -7.43
C PHE A 145 5.84 8.74 -6.70
N SER A 146 5.38 9.58 -5.76
CA SER A 146 4.12 9.40 -5.03
C SER A 146 2.91 9.34 -5.99
N PHE A 147 2.90 10.16 -7.05
CA PHE A 147 1.80 10.17 -8.05
C PHE A 147 1.73 8.91 -8.87
N SER A 148 2.88 8.32 -9.21
CA SER A 148 2.87 7.08 -9.99
C SER A 148 2.14 5.95 -9.25
N GLY A 149 2.03 6.01 -7.91
CA GLY A 149 1.21 5.11 -7.11
C GLY A 149 -0.28 5.11 -7.46
N ILE A 150 -0.94 6.28 -7.43
CA ILE A 150 -2.38 6.36 -7.79
C ILE A 150 -2.62 6.04 -9.25
N VAL A 151 -1.72 6.45 -10.15
CA VAL A 151 -1.84 6.16 -11.58
C VAL A 151 -1.82 4.65 -11.81
N LEU A 152 -0.81 3.94 -11.28
CA LEU A 152 -0.70 2.49 -11.41
C LEU A 152 -1.89 1.76 -10.77
N PHE A 153 -2.36 2.23 -9.61
CA PHE A 153 -3.51 1.64 -8.92
C PHE A 153 -4.81 1.82 -9.73
N VAL A 154 -5.07 3.00 -10.27
CA VAL A 154 -6.24 3.28 -11.11
C VAL A 154 -6.22 2.42 -12.37
N LEU A 155 -5.06 2.28 -13.02
CA LEU A 155 -4.90 1.41 -14.19
C LEU A 155 -5.22 -0.05 -13.84
N LEU A 156 -4.76 -0.54 -12.68
CA LEU A 156 -5.07 -1.88 -12.20
C LEU A 156 -6.58 -2.08 -11.99
N ILE A 157 -7.23 -1.12 -11.32
CA ILE A 157 -8.67 -1.15 -11.03
C ILE A 157 -9.49 -1.16 -12.33
N LYS A 158 -9.18 -0.25 -13.27
CA LYS A 158 -9.87 -0.16 -14.57
C LYS A 158 -9.75 -1.45 -15.37
N LYS A 159 -8.60 -2.13 -15.32
CA LYS A 159 -8.41 -3.42 -16.00
C LYS A 159 -9.37 -4.50 -15.47
N HIS A 160 -9.72 -4.47 -14.18
CA HIS A 160 -10.44 -5.55 -13.51
C HIS A 160 -11.92 -5.26 -13.24
N GLN A 161 -12.40 -4.05 -13.52
CA GLN A 161 -13.78 -3.66 -13.22
C GLN A 161 -14.64 -3.44 -14.47
N LYS A 162 -15.88 -3.92 -14.38
CA LYS A 162 -17.01 -3.51 -15.20
C LYS A 162 -18.20 -3.27 -14.28
N PRO A 163 -18.95 -2.15 -14.38
CA PRO A 163 -18.77 -1.01 -15.30
C PRO A 163 -17.61 -0.07 -14.92
N LEU A 164 -17.08 0.70 -15.89
CA LEU A 164 -15.95 1.63 -15.71
C LEU A 164 -16.12 2.64 -14.55
N ASN A 165 -17.36 2.90 -14.12
CA ASN A 165 -17.65 3.94 -13.12
C ASN A 165 -17.36 3.54 -11.68
N TYR A 166 -17.22 2.24 -11.37
CA TYR A 166 -16.70 1.81 -10.07
C TYR A 166 -15.22 2.16 -9.91
N ALA A 167 -14.48 2.28 -11.01
CA ALA A 167 -13.12 2.81 -10.98
C ALA A 167 -13.11 4.28 -10.57
N SER A 168 -14.10 5.08 -11.03
CA SER A 168 -14.27 6.47 -10.62
C SER A 168 -14.59 6.60 -9.13
N ILE A 169 -15.40 5.70 -8.55
CA ILE A 169 -15.67 5.69 -7.10
C ILE A 169 -14.42 5.26 -6.32
N SER A 170 -13.74 4.21 -6.77
CA SER A 170 -12.48 3.75 -6.16
C SER A 170 -11.44 4.88 -6.15
N PHE A 171 -11.35 5.60 -7.27
CA PHE A 171 -10.49 6.78 -7.41
C PHE A 171 -10.91 7.89 -6.45
N LEU A 172 -12.20 8.21 -6.37
CA LEU A 172 -12.72 9.23 -5.47
C LEU A 172 -12.40 8.92 -4.00
N PHE A 173 -12.50 7.65 -3.59
CA PHE A 173 -12.08 7.18 -2.27
C PHE A 173 -10.62 7.51 -1.98
N ILE A 174 -9.72 7.28 -2.94
CA ILE A 174 -8.29 7.55 -2.76
C ILE A 174 -8.00 9.05 -2.81
N ALA A 175 -8.46 9.73 -3.86
CA ALA A 175 -8.16 11.13 -4.13
C ALA A 175 -8.66 12.07 -3.02
N THR A 176 -9.78 11.75 -2.39
CA THR A 176 -10.32 12.57 -1.29
C THR A 176 -9.79 12.16 0.10
N SER A 177 -9.04 11.06 0.19
CA SER A 177 -8.58 10.52 1.48
C SER A 177 -7.52 11.37 2.15
N LEU A 178 -7.60 11.47 3.47
CA LEU A 178 -6.58 12.21 4.23
C LEU A 178 -5.22 11.52 4.13
N PHE A 179 -5.19 10.18 4.13
CA PHE A 179 -3.93 9.45 4.08
C PHE A 179 -3.20 9.68 2.75
N TYR A 180 -3.91 9.75 1.63
CA TYR A 180 -3.27 9.87 0.32
C TYR A 180 -2.88 11.32 0.02
N ASN A 181 -3.72 12.29 0.41
CA ASN A 181 -3.34 13.70 0.34
C ASN A 181 -2.14 14.00 1.24
N TRP A 182 -2.08 13.40 2.44
CA TRP A 182 -0.88 13.46 3.28
C TRP A 182 0.34 12.84 2.58
N GLU A 183 0.19 11.70 1.91
CA GLU A 183 1.28 11.04 1.19
C GLU A 183 1.87 11.95 0.11
N ILE A 184 1.02 12.65 -0.65
CA ILE A 184 1.46 13.62 -1.66
C ILE A 184 2.21 14.78 -1.04
N CYS A 185 1.62 15.44 -0.03
CA CYS A 185 2.26 16.58 0.63
C CYS A 185 3.61 16.20 1.24
N SER A 186 3.71 15.00 1.82
CA SER A 186 4.92 14.49 2.48
C SER A 186 5.95 13.86 1.53
N ARG A 187 5.65 13.74 0.23
CA ARG A 187 6.45 12.98 -0.76
C ARG A 187 6.73 11.55 -0.28
N SER A 188 5.74 10.93 0.38
CA SER A 188 5.78 9.54 0.82
C SER A 188 5.53 8.59 -0.36
N ASN A 189 6.01 7.36 -0.24
CA ASN A 189 5.99 6.36 -1.31
C ASN A 189 5.39 5.04 -0.81
N LEU A 190 4.56 5.05 0.24
CA LEU A 190 4.04 3.82 0.85
C LEU A 190 2.93 3.21 -0.01
N PHE A 191 2.04 4.04 -0.57
CA PHE A 191 0.95 3.56 -1.42
C PHE A 191 1.46 2.96 -2.73
N ILE A 192 2.46 3.58 -3.38
CA ILE A 192 3.06 3.01 -4.60
C ILE A 192 3.70 1.65 -4.32
N ASN A 193 4.49 1.51 -3.24
CA ASN A 193 5.11 0.23 -2.92
C ASN A 193 4.04 -0.86 -2.71
N GLY A 194 2.99 -0.58 -1.94
CA GLY A 194 1.90 -1.53 -1.75
C GLY A 194 1.13 -1.83 -3.05
N SER A 195 0.98 -0.83 -3.93
CA SER A 195 0.34 -1.00 -5.24
C SER A 195 1.17 -1.88 -6.18
N LEU A 196 2.50 -1.75 -6.22
CA LEU A 196 3.38 -2.60 -7.02
C LEU A 196 3.31 -4.07 -6.57
N ILE A 197 3.31 -4.30 -5.25
CA ILE A 197 3.16 -5.65 -4.69
C ILE A 197 1.81 -6.23 -5.08
N LEU A 198 0.72 -5.48 -4.89
CA LEU A 198 -0.61 -5.90 -5.31
C LEU A 198 -0.65 -6.23 -6.82
N ILE A 199 -0.11 -5.35 -7.67
CA ILE A 199 -0.05 -5.56 -9.13
C ILE A 199 0.70 -6.86 -9.45
N SER A 200 1.81 -7.14 -8.78
CA SER A 200 2.57 -8.37 -9.02
C SER A 200 1.79 -9.63 -8.65
N ILE A 201 1.03 -9.60 -7.54
CA ILE A 201 0.19 -10.72 -7.10
C ILE A 201 -0.96 -10.93 -8.09
N VAL A 202 -1.65 -9.85 -8.48
CA VAL A 202 -2.73 -9.92 -9.47
C VAL A 202 -2.20 -10.47 -10.80
N TYR A 203 -1.07 -9.94 -11.27
CA TYR A 203 -0.44 -10.38 -12.52
C TYR A 203 -0.05 -11.86 -12.47
N PHE A 204 0.42 -12.35 -11.33
CA PHE A 204 0.70 -13.77 -11.11
C PHE A 204 -0.55 -14.64 -11.27
N PHE A 205 -1.64 -14.30 -10.59
CA PHE A 205 -2.87 -15.10 -10.69
C PHE A 205 -3.51 -15.06 -12.08
N GLU A 206 -3.30 -13.99 -12.86
CA GLU A 206 -3.82 -13.84 -14.22
C GLU A 206 -2.97 -14.54 -15.30
N LYS A 207 -1.63 -14.49 -15.17
CA LYS A 207 -0.70 -14.80 -16.28
C LYS A 207 0.27 -15.93 -16.01
N TYR A 208 0.37 -16.41 -14.77
CA TYR A 208 1.31 -17.48 -14.46
C TYR A 208 1.00 -18.76 -15.25
N LYS A 209 2.04 -19.31 -15.86
CA LYS A 209 2.03 -20.60 -16.55
C LYS A 209 3.11 -21.47 -15.92
N LYS A 210 2.84 -22.77 -15.73
CA LYS A 210 3.78 -23.71 -15.10
C LYS A 210 4.94 -24.08 -16.03
N ASN A 211 5.85 -23.12 -16.28
CA ASN A 211 7.04 -23.31 -17.09
C ASN A 211 8.23 -22.49 -16.54
N LEU A 212 9.44 -22.81 -17.01
CA LEU A 212 10.68 -22.22 -16.51
C LEU A 212 10.74 -20.70 -16.71
N SER A 213 10.32 -20.21 -17.89
CA SER A 213 10.34 -18.78 -18.21
C SER A 213 9.43 -17.98 -17.27
N ALA A 214 8.24 -18.50 -16.97
CA ALA A 214 7.34 -17.87 -16.01
C ALA A 214 7.94 -17.90 -14.60
N ASN A 215 8.54 -19.01 -14.17
CA ASN A 215 9.21 -19.07 -12.87
C ASN A 215 10.32 -18.01 -12.75
N LEU A 216 11.11 -17.83 -13.81
CA LEU A 216 12.15 -16.81 -13.88
C LEU A 216 11.58 -15.40 -13.77
N ILE A 217 10.58 -15.07 -14.61
CA ILE A 217 9.96 -13.74 -14.63
C ILE A 217 9.34 -13.40 -13.27
N PHE A 218 8.53 -14.30 -12.72
CA PHE A 218 7.87 -14.05 -11.43
C PHE A 218 8.85 -14.06 -10.26
N GLY A 219 9.87 -14.93 -10.28
CA GLY A 219 10.96 -14.88 -9.31
C GLY A 219 11.67 -13.54 -9.30
N ILE A 220 12.04 -13.01 -10.47
CA ILE A 220 12.67 -11.70 -10.59
C ILE A 220 11.74 -10.59 -10.09
N ILE A 221 10.48 -10.55 -10.54
CA ILE A 221 9.51 -9.53 -10.12
C ILE A 221 9.33 -9.53 -8.59
N PHE A 222 9.14 -10.70 -7.99
CA PHE A 222 8.94 -10.80 -6.54
C PHE A 222 10.21 -10.46 -5.76
N GLY A 223 11.39 -10.88 -6.22
CA GLY A 223 12.67 -10.51 -5.61
C GLY A 223 12.92 -9.00 -5.63
N LEU A 224 12.65 -8.35 -6.77
CA LEU A 224 12.76 -6.90 -6.91
C LEU A 224 11.78 -6.17 -5.96
N PHE A 225 10.51 -6.57 -5.94
CA PHE A 225 9.52 -5.86 -5.12
C PHE A 225 9.64 -6.14 -3.62
N ILE A 226 10.10 -7.32 -3.20
CA ILE A 226 10.51 -7.55 -1.80
C ILE A 226 11.68 -6.64 -1.44
N SER A 227 12.59 -6.36 -2.38
CA SER A 227 13.67 -5.38 -2.23
C SER A 227 13.20 -3.90 -2.24
N THR A 228 11.90 -3.64 -2.07
CA THR A 228 11.42 -2.30 -1.70
C THR A 228 11.24 -2.17 -0.18
N ARG A 229 10.46 -3.08 0.42
CA ARG A 229 10.17 -3.16 1.87
C ARG A 229 9.84 -4.59 2.28
N ASN A 230 10.52 -5.09 3.32
CA ASN A 230 10.38 -6.48 3.77
C ASN A 230 8.98 -6.85 4.29
N VAL A 231 8.23 -5.89 4.84
CA VAL A 231 6.88 -6.14 5.37
C VAL A 231 5.93 -6.75 4.33
N PHE A 232 6.19 -6.50 3.04
CA PHE A 232 5.40 -7.06 1.94
C PHE A 232 5.66 -8.54 1.66
N VAL A 233 6.56 -9.19 2.40
CA VAL A 233 6.62 -10.67 2.44
C VAL A 233 5.29 -11.28 2.89
N ILE A 234 4.53 -10.58 3.76
CA ILE A 234 3.24 -11.02 4.29
C ILE A 234 2.21 -11.29 3.16
N PRO A 235 1.87 -10.32 2.28
CA PRO A 235 1.03 -10.58 1.12
C PRO A 235 1.50 -11.72 0.22
N TYR A 236 2.82 -11.86 -0.01
CA TYR A 236 3.34 -12.96 -0.81
C TYR A 236 3.11 -14.31 -0.15
N ILE A 237 3.33 -14.45 1.16
CA ILE A 237 3.05 -15.68 1.90
C ILE A 237 1.57 -16.07 1.74
N VAL A 238 0.65 -15.12 1.95
CA VAL A 238 -0.79 -15.36 1.79
C VAL A 238 -1.12 -15.82 0.36
N ALA A 239 -0.57 -15.15 -0.65
CA ALA A 239 -0.79 -15.46 -2.06
C ALA A 239 -0.24 -16.84 -2.46
N PHE A 240 1.01 -17.15 -2.12
CA PHE A 240 1.68 -18.38 -2.52
C PHE A 240 1.12 -19.61 -1.82
N LEU A 241 0.81 -19.52 -0.52
CA LEU A 241 0.17 -20.63 0.19
C LEU A 241 -1.23 -20.91 -0.34
N PHE A 242 -2.00 -19.86 -0.66
CA PHE A 242 -3.27 -20.05 -1.37
C PHE A 242 -3.06 -20.72 -2.74
N ALA A 243 -2.09 -20.28 -3.53
CA ALA A 243 -1.80 -20.82 -4.85
C ALA A 243 -1.36 -22.30 -4.81
N LEU A 244 -0.55 -22.68 -3.82
CA LEU A 244 -0.14 -24.06 -3.56
C LEU A 244 -1.33 -24.93 -3.18
N ARG A 245 -2.12 -24.49 -2.19
CA ARG A 245 -3.28 -25.23 -1.69
C ARG A 245 -4.34 -25.43 -2.76
N THR A 246 -4.53 -24.45 -3.64
CA THR A 246 -5.46 -24.52 -4.78
C THR A 246 -4.85 -25.16 -6.04
N LYS A 247 -3.62 -25.67 -5.96
CA LYS A 247 -2.87 -26.31 -7.07
C LYS A 247 -2.66 -25.42 -8.30
N LYS A 248 -2.82 -24.11 -8.18
CA LYS A 248 -2.46 -23.13 -9.24
C LYS A 248 -0.97 -23.17 -9.54
N ILE A 249 -0.15 -23.45 -8.53
CA ILE A 249 1.29 -23.75 -8.65
C ILE A 249 1.59 -25.02 -7.85
N ASP A 250 2.62 -25.76 -8.24
CA ASP A 250 3.11 -26.91 -7.48
C ASP A 250 4.31 -26.52 -6.60
N PHE A 251 4.66 -27.39 -5.66
CA PHE A 251 5.75 -27.12 -4.72
C PHE A 251 7.09 -26.89 -5.42
N LYS A 252 7.38 -27.66 -6.49
CA LYS A 252 8.62 -27.55 -7.26
C LYS A 252 8.76 -26.17 -7.91
N ASN A 253 7.72 -25.67 -8.59
CA ASN A 253 7.77 -24.35 -9.21
C ASN A 253 7.79 -23.23 -8.16
N THR A 254 7.06 -23.38 -7.04
CA THR A 254 7.16 -22.41 -5.94
C THR A 254 8.57 -22.34 -5.37
N PHE A 255 9.25 -23.49 -5.20
CA PHE A 255 10.63 -23.54 -4.74
C PHE A 255 11.58 -22.82 -5.72
N TYR A 256 11.45 -23.04 -7.03
CA TYR A 256 12.24 -22.31 -8.03
C TYR A 256 11.99 -20.81 -8.00
N ILE A 257 10.72 -20.38 -7.96
CA ILE A 257 10.39 -18.95 -7.85
C ILE A 257 11.01 -18.36 -6.58
N GLY A 258 10.96 -19.09 -5.46
CA GLY A 258 11.56 -18.68 -4.19
C GLY A 258 13.07 -18.48 -4.28
N ILE A 259 13.80 -19.45 -4.85
CA ILE A 259 15.26 -19.31 -5.05
C ILE A 259 15.57 -18.10 -5.93
N ILE A 260 14.88 -17.96 -7.06
CA ILE A 260 15.13 -16.85 -8.00
C ILE A 260 14.81 -15.52 -7.30
N ALA A 261 13.72 -15.42 -6.55
CA ALA A 261 13.38 -14.23 -5.80
C ALA A 261 14.42 -13.86 -4.74
N ILE A 262 14.94 -14.84 -3.98
CA ILE A 262 16.00 -14.61 -2.99
C ILE A 262 17.29 -14.16 -3.68
N THR A 263 17.68 -14.81 -4.78
CA THR A 263 18.87 -14.43 -5.54
C THR A 263 18.73 -13.03 -6.14
N THR A 264 17.58 -12.70 -6.73
CA THR A 264 17.31 -11.35 -7.25
C THR A 264 17.31 -10.32 -6.13
N PHE A 265 16.67 -10.61 -4.99
CA PHE A 265 16.69 -9.75 -3.81
C PHE A 265 18.14 -9.48 -3.35
N ALA A 266 18.96 -10.51 -3.17
CA ALA A 266 20.36 -10.34 -2.79
C ALA A 266 21.15 -9.54 -3.84
N ALA A 267 20.91 -9.80 -5.13
CA ALA A 267 21.58 -9.10 -6.23
C ALA A 267 21.31 -7.59 -6.23
N THR A 268 20.15 -7.12 -5.73
CA THR A 268 19.86 -5.68 -5.65
C THR A 268 20.78 -4.92 -4.68
N PHE A 269 21.44 -5.60 -3.75
CA PHE A 269 22.42 -4.97 -2.84
C PHE A 269 23.79 -4.77 -3.50
N LEU A 270 24.13 -5.54 -4.54
CA LEU A 270 25.47 -5.55 -5.12
C LEU A 270 25.95 -4.14 -5.53
N PRO A 271 25.16 -3.30 -6.22
CA PRO A 271 25.62 -1.97 -6.62
C PRO A 271 26.01 -1.06 -5.45
N PHE A 272 25.46 -1.31 -4.25
CA PHE A 272 25.60 -0.43 -3.09
C PHE A 272 26.55 -0.98 -2.03
N VAL A 273 26.85 -2.28 -2.08
CA VAL A 273 27.61 -2.97 -1.03
C VAL A 273 28.96 -3.46 -1.52
N TRP A 274 29.17 -3.61 -2.84
CA TRP A 274 30.38 -4.25 -3.40
C TRP A 274 31.70 -3.67 -2.86
N ASN A 275 31.82 -2.34 -2.74
CA ASN A 275 33.00 -1.67 -2.18
C ASN A 275 32.86 -1.29 -0.69
N HIS A 276 31.76 -1.65 -0.04
CA HIS A 276 31.39 -1.23 1.32
C HIS A 276 30.95 -2.41 2.18
N PHE A 277 31.55 -3.58 1.98
CA PHE A 277 31.13 -4.80 2.66
C PHE A 277 31.32 -4.73 4.18
N GLU A 278 32.42 -4.13 4.65
CA GLU A 278 32.64 -3.94 6.09
C GLU A 278 31.64 -2.95 6.70
N ASP A 279 31.34 -1.86 6.00
CA ASP A 279 30.33 -0.90 6.43
C ASP A 279 28.93 -1.53 6.52
N PHE A 280 28.59 -2.42 5.57
CA PHE A 280 27.32 -3.15 5.54
C PHE A 280 27.13 -4.09 6.72
N LYS A 281 28.21 -4.66 7.27
CA LYS A 281 28.11 -5.46 8.51
C LYS A 281 27.74 -4.59 9.71
N LEU A 282 28.16 -3.33 9.73
CA LEU A 282 27.93 -2.39 10.82
C LEU A 282 26.56 -1.72 10.74
N MET A 283 26.15 -1.32 9.54
CA MET A 283 24.86 -0.66 9.29
C MET A 283 24.25 -1.16 7.99
N ASN A 284 23.00 -1.58 8.06
CA ASN A 284 22.25 -2.05 6.89
C ASN A 284 20.75 -1.91 7.17
N PRO A 285 19.89 -2.00 6.14
CA PRO A 285 18.47 -1.74 6.33
C PRO A 285 17.77 -2.81 7.18
N PHE A 286 18.37 -3.99 7.39
CA PHE A 286 17.83 -4.99 8.31
C PHE A 286 17.95 -4.54 9.76
N ILE A 287 19.11 -3.99 10.16
CA ILE A 287 19.33 -3.44 11.50
C ILE A 287 18.35 -2.30 11.79
N VAL A 288 18.16 -1.39 10.83
CA VAL A 288 17.21 -0.27 10.96
C VAL A 288 15.77 -0.75 11.07
N GLN A 289 15.40 -1.86 10.43
CA GLN A 289 14.04 -2.41 10.53
C GLN A 289 13.82 -3.16 11.85
N THR A 290 14.81 -3.92 12.32
CA THR A 290 14.72 -4.66 13.60
C THR A 290 14.70 -3.72 14.81
N SER A 291 15.25 -2.52 14.70
CA SER A 291 15.17 -1.53 15.80
C SER A 291 13.75 -0.96 16.01
N LEU A 292 12.88 -1.04 15.00
CA LEU A 292 11.49 -0.55 15.10
C LEU A 292 10.62 -1.48 15.94
N MET A 293 10.76 -2.80 15.76
CA MET A 293 9.95 -3.79 16.46
C MET A 293 10.76 -5.06 16.74
N PRO A 294 10.61 -5.66 17.94
CA PRO A 294 11.25 -6.93 18.27
C PRO A 294 11.03 -8.03 17.21
N SER A 295 12.07 -8.83 16.99
CA SER A 295 12.09 -9.90 15.98
C SER A 295 11.00 -10.95 16.20
N GLU A 296 10.64 -11.19 17.45
CA GLU A 296 9.63 -12.16 17.88
C GLU A 296 8.26 -11.79 17.34
N TYR A 297 7.92 -10.49 17.36
CA TYR A 297 6.65 -10.01 16.82
C TYR A 297 6.62 -10.04 15.31
N THR A 298 7.77 -9.81 14.67
CA THR A 298 7.87 -9.95 13.21
C THR A 298 7.61 -11.40 12.81
N ALA A 299 8.21 -12.37 13.53
CA ALA A 299 7.98 -13.79 13.33
C ALA A 299 6.51 -14.18 13.61
N LEU A 300 5.89 -13.59 14.64
CA LEU A 300 4.48 -13.79 14.96
C LEU A 300 3.57 -13.39 13.79
N PHE A 301 3.76 -12.22 13.18
CA PHE A 301 2.90 -11.79 12.06
C PHE A 301 3.15 -12.57 10.76
N ILE A 302 4.37 -13.05 10.55
CA ILE A 302 4.67 -14.03 9.50
C ILE A 302 3.85 -15.30 9.76
N PHE A 303 3.85 -15.83 10.99
CA PHE A 303 3.08 -17.03 11.34
C PHE A 303 1.56 -16.81 11.22
N ILE A 304 1.05 -15.65 11.66
CA ILE A 304 -0.36 -15.26 11.48
C ILE A 304 -0.70 -15.22 9.98
N SER A 305 0.18 -14.70 9.12
CA SER A 305 -0.06 -14.67 7.67
C SER A 305 -0.18 -16.07 7.07
N VAL A 306 0.61 -17.04 7.56
CA VAL A 306 0.51 -18.45 7.19
C VAL A 306 -0.85 -19.00 7.58
N ILE A 307 -1.28 -18.81 8.84
CA ILE A 307 -2.59 -19.26 9.31
C ILE A 307 -3.72 -18.65 8.49
N LEU A 308 -3.73 -17.33 8.30
CA LEU A 308 -4.78 -16.61 7.57
C LEU A 308 -4.87 -17.03 6.10
N SER A 309 -3.76 -17.45 5.49
CA SER A 309 -3.77 -17.99 4.12
C SER A 309 -4.68 -19.22 3.96
N PHE A 310 -4.84 -20.05 5.00
CA PHE A 310 -5.72 -21.22 4.96
C PHE A 310 -7.21 -20.84 5.00
N PHE A 311 -7.54 -19.62 5.47
CA PHE A 311 -8.90 -19.10 5.46
C PHE A 311 -9.31 -18.43 4.15
N CYS A 312 -8.37 -18.21 3.22
CA CYS A 312 -8.68 -17.79 1.86
C CYS A 312 -9.50 -18.89 1.19
N LYS A 313 -10.71 -18.64 0.69
CA LYS A 313 -11.52 -19.60 -0.09
C LYS A 313 -11.53 -19.25 -1.57
N LYS A 314 -11.48 -17.95 -1.89
CA LYS A 314 -11.47 -17.39 -3.25
C LYS A 314 -10.23 -16.50 -3.44
N GLU A 315 -9.87 -16.21 -4.69
CA GLU A 315 -8.74 -15.32 -5.00
C GLU A 315 -8.90 -13.92 -4.40
N THR A 316 -10.14 -13.42 -4.31
CA THR A 316 -10.46 -12.14 -3.67
C THR A 316 -10.04 -12.08 -2.20
N ASP A 317 -10.06 -13.24 -1.53
CA ASP A 317 -9.73 -13.33 -0.11
C ASP A 317 -8.23 -13.07 0.13
N ILE A 318 -7.38 -13.31 -0.86
CA ILE A 318 -5.94 -13.04 -0.78
C ILE A 318 -5.72 -11.56 -0.48
N TYR A 319 -6.43 -10.68 -1.20
CA TYR A 319 -6.33 -9.24 -1.03
C TYR A 319 -6.88 -8.82 0.34
N PHE A 320 -8.01 -9.39 0.75
CA PHE A 320 -8.58 -9.15 2.07
C PHE A 320 -7.61 -9.52 3.20
N TYR A 321 -7.12 -10.76 3.24
CA TYR A 321 -6.25 -11.23 4.31
C TYR A 321 -4.86 -10.59 4.26
N SER A 322 -4.35 -10.23 3.07
CA SER A 322 -3.12 -9.42 2.94
C SER A 322 -3.30 -8.05 3.61
N GLY A 323 -4.39 -7.35 3.27
CA GLY A 323 -4.71 -6.06 3.87
C GLY A 323 -4.95 -6.15 5.38
N LEU A 324 -5.71 -7.14 5.83
CA LEU A 324 -5.99 -7.37 7.25
C LEU A 324 -4.71 -7.68 8.04
N THR A 325 -3.85 -8.56 7.55
CA THR A 325 -2.62 -8.95 8.27
C THR A 325 -1.66 -7.76 8.37
N LEU A 326 -1.50 -6.99 7.29
CA LEU A 326 -0.70 -5.77 7.32
C LEU A 326 -1.28 -4.78 8.33
N PHE A 327 -2.59 -4.52 8.28
CA PHE A 327 -3.27 -3.63 9.23
C PHE A 327 -3.06 -4.06 10.68
N LEU A 328 -3.22 -5.34 11.00
CA LEU A 328 -3.01 -5.89 12.34
C LEU A 328 -1.55 -5.77 12.79
N THR A 329 -0.59 -5.98 11.88
CA THR A 329 0.84 -5.81 12.15
C THR A 329 1.13 -4.38 12.60
N ILE A 330 0.58 -3.40 11.89
CA ILE A 330 0.79 -1.98 12.18
C ILE A 330 0.05 -1.58 13.45
N LEU A 331 -1.19 -2.05 13.64
CA LEU A 331 -1.96 -1.80 14.84
C LEU A 331 -1.24 -2.31 16.10
N PHE A 332 -0.63 -3.50 16.00
CA PHE A 332 0.15 -4.07 17.09
C PHE A 332 1.44 -3.31 17.33
N TYR A 333 2.17 -2.90 16.27
CA TYR A 333 3.32 -2.01 16.39
C TYR A 333 2.96 -0.73 17.15
N PHE A 334 1.83 -0.11 16.80
CA PHE A 334 1.29 1.06 17.52
C PHE A 334 0.98 0.74 18.98
N GLY A 335 0.29 -0.37 19.27
CA GLY A 335 0.01 -0.80 20.64
C GLY A 335 1.28 -1.02 21.47
N TYR A 336 2.29 -1.65 20.88
CA TYR A 336 3.61 -1.86 21.49
C TYR A 336 4.30 -0.52 21.80
N THR A 337 4.31 0.43 20.87
CA THR A 337 4.89 1.75 21.12
C THR A 337 4.12 2.53 22.19
N ILE A 338 2.78 2.46 22.19
CA ILE A 338 1.94 3.11 23.20
C ILE A 338 2.21 2.53 24.58
N PHE A 339 2.40 1.21 24.68
CA PHE A 339 2.73 0.55 25.93
C PHE A 339 4.08 1.00 26.49
N ASN A 340 5.10 1.17 25.64
CA ASN A 340 6.46 1.52 26.07
C ASN A 340 6.69 3.03 26.26
N TYR A 341 6.07 3.87 25.42
CA TYR A 341 6.35 5.30 25.36
C TYR A 341 5.14 6.19 25.70
N GLY A 342 3.95 5.60 25.88
CA GLY A 342 2.71 6.32 26.14
C GLY A 342 1.99 6.79 24.87
N PHE A 343 0.69 7.07 24.98
CA PHE A 343 -0.15 7.45 23.84
C PHE A 343 0.27 8.77 23.21
N ASN A 344 0.54 9.80 24.02
CA ASN A 344 0.89 11.13 23.50
C ASN A 344 2.16 11.08 22.65
N ASN A 345 3.21 10.46 23.18
CA ASN A 345 4.51 10.37 22.51
C ASN A 345 4.42 9.50 21.24
N SER A 346 3.69 8.38 21.33
CA SER A 346 3.50 7.46 20.19
C SER A 346 2.68 8.07 19.07
N PHE A 347 1.54 8.67 19.40
CA PHE A 347 0.59 9.13 18.41
C PHE A 347 0.87 10.54 17.91
N TYR A 348 1.05 11.50 18.82
CA TYR A 348 1.21 12.93 18.49
C TYR A 348 2.68 13.30 18.23
N GLU A 349 3.60 12.88 19.09
CA GLU A 349 5.04 13.15 18.93
C GLU A 349 5.74 12.20 17.94
N SER A 350 4.99 11.24 17.40
CA SER A 350 5.41 10.39 16.28
C SER A 350 6.59 9.47 16.57
N THR A 351 6.72 8.97 17.82
CA THR A 351 7.60 7.79 18.05
C THR A 351 7.10 6.57 17.27
N ALA A 352 5.78 6.50 16.98
CA ALA A 352 5.20 5.60 16.00
C ALA A 352 4.68 6.35 14.77
N ASP A 353 5.03 5.84 13.59
CA ASP A 353 4.68 6.49 12.33
C ASP A 353 3.33 6.04 11.80
N ILE A 354 2.35 6.96 11.83
CA ILE A 354 0.97 6.68 11.41
C ILE A 354 0.89 6.29 9.93
N SER A 355 1.87 6.74 9.14
CA SER A 355 1.89 6.52 7.71
C SER A 355 2.00 5.05 7.36
N TYR A 356 2.50 4.20 8.27
CA TYR A 356 2.59 2.77 8.03
C TYR A 356 1.22 2.13 7.78
N PHE A 357 0.12 2.69 8.32
CA PHE A 357 -1.23 2.25 7.99
C PHE A 357 -1.56 2.32 6.48
N ILE A 358 -0.83 3.13 5.69
CA ILE A 358 -1.00 3.19 4.23
C ILE A 358 -0.62 1.86 3.55
N LEU A 359 0.30 1.07 4.14
CA LEU A 359 0.80 -0.16 3.55
C LEU A 359 -0.30 -1.19 3.26
N CYS A 360 -1.38 -1.23 4.04
CA CYS A 360 -2.49 -2.16 3.83
C CYS A 360 -3.51 -1.66 2.78
N LEU A 361 -3.56 -0.36 2.50
CA LEU A 361 -4.66 0.27 1.78
C LEU A 361 -4.80 -0.16 0.32
N PRO A 362 -3.73 -0.37 -0.48
CA PRO A 362 -3.88 -0.90 -1.83
C PRO A 362 -4.68 -2.21 -1.85
N PHE A 363 -4.37 -3.14 -0.95
CA PHE A 363 -5.07 -4.42 -0.85
C PHE A 363 -6.53 -4.29 -0.40
N VAL A 364 -6.76 -3.46 0.62
CA VAL A 364 -8.09 -3.20 1.18
C VAL A 364 -9.01 -2.54 0.14
N ILE A 365 -8.52 -1.49 -0.54
CA ILE A 365 -9.28 -0.77 -1.55
C ILE A 365 -9.50 -1.66 -2.77
N TYR A 366 -8.50 -2.41 -3.21
CA TYR A 366 -8.67 -3.35 -4.31
C TYR A 366 -9.73 -4.41 -3.98
N HIS A 367 -9.71 -4.97 -2.77
CA HIS A 367 -10.74 -5.92 -2.31
C HIS A 367 -12.14 -5.31 -2.27
N LEU A 368 -12.29 -4.07 -1.77
CA LEU A 368 -13.59 -3.38 -1.69
C LEU A 368 -14.30 -3.30 -3.03
N PHE A 369 -13.55 -3.00 -4.07
CA PHE A 369 -14.10 -2.77 -5.39
C PHE A 369 -13.87 -3.94 -6.37
N LEU A 370 -13.18 -5.01 -5.96
CA LEU A 370 -13.23 -6.29 -6.66
C LEU A 370 -14.62 -6.89 -6.48
N ASN A 371 -15.31 -7.20 -7.58
CA ASN A 371 -16.66 -7.77 -7.61
C ASN A 371 -17.81 -6.81 -7.23
N GLY A 372 -17.92 -5.66 -7.89
CA GLY A 372 -19.23 -4.98 -8.09
C GLY A 372 -20.18 -5.72 -9.04
N LYS A 373 -19.85 -6.96 -9.44
CA LYS A 373 -20.54 -7.74 -10.47
C LYS A 373 -21.83 -8.42 -10.00
N SER A 374 -21.95 -8.77 -8.71
CA SER A 374 -23.05 -9.63 -8.24
C SER A 374 -24.36 -8.89 -7.95
N GLU A 375 -24.34 -7.57 -7.79
CA GLU A 375 -25.53 -6.78 -7.41
C GLU A 375 -26.22 -6.14 -8.64
N PHE A 376 -25.49 -5.92 -9.74
CA PHE A 376 -26.03 -5.19 -10.90
C PHE A 376 -26.79 -6.10 -11.88
N THR A 377 -26.34 -7.35 -12.05
CA THR A 377 -27.02 -8.30 -12.96
C THR A 377 -28.38 -8.74 -12.46
N SER A 378 -28.65 -8.74 -11.15
CA SER A 378 -30.00 -9.01 -10.64
C SER A 378 -30.96 -7.86 -10.94
N ASN A 379 -30.52 -6.61 -10.79
CA ASN A 379 -31.38 -5.45 -10.95
C ASN A 379 -31.60 -5.05 -12.42
N GLU A 380 -30.63 -5.24 -13.31
CA GLU A 380 -30.86 -5.00 -14.75
C GLU A 380 -31.80 -6.04 -15.37
N THR A 381 -31.76 -7.29 -14.91
CA THR A 381 -32.67 -8.33 -15.43
C THR A 381 -34.12 -8.06 -15.00
N GLU A 382 -34.34 -7.55 -13.77
CA GLU A 382 -35.68 -7.13 -13.30
C GLU A 382 -36.22 -5.90 -14.03
N ILE A 383 -35.36 -4.90 -14.33
CA ILE A 383 -35.78 -3.67 -15.02
C ILE A 383 -36.09 -3.92 -16.50
N ILE A 384 -35.45 -4.92 -17.12
CA ILE A 384 -35.74 -5.32 -18.51
C ILE A 384 -36.99 -6.21 -18.56
N SER A 385 -37.23 -7.07 -17.57
CA SER A 385 -38.46 -7.88 -17.51
C SER A 385 -39.72 -7.10 -17.14
N SER A 386 -39.61 -5.93 -16.52
CA SER A 386 -40.76 -5.06 -16.21
C SER A 386 -41.13 -4.10 -17.35
N LYS A 387 -40.47 -4.20 -18.51
CA LYS A 387 -40.64 -3.31 -19.66
C LYS A 387 -41.05 -4.02 -20.96
N TYR A 388 -41.40 -5.31 -20.88
CA TYR A 388 -41.93 -6.08 -22.00
C TYR A 388 -43.17 -6.87 -21.58
#